data_AF-A0A662JDD3-F1
#
_entry.id   AF-A0A662JDD3-F1
#
_cell.length_a   1.000
_cell.length_b   1.000
_cell.length_c   1.000
_cell.angle_alpha   90.00
_cell.angle_beta   90.00
_cell.angle_gamma   90.00
#
_symmetry.space_group_name_H-M   'P 1'
#
loop_
_entity.id
_entity.type
_entity.pdbx_description
1 polymer ?
#
loop_
_entity_poly.entity_id
_entity_poly.type
_entity_poly.pdbx_seq_one_letter_code
_entity_poly.pdbx_strand_id
1 'polypeptide(L)'
;MITVRKMVTFKCKMDGRCCTRYWIPITHLDALRLVIYGNINIYNAVELKNAKIYKSTKFPPVKIRRNYYYLSLREVEGTSTCIFLSPDGRCLVHEYKPLTCRFYPFVYTVHRDGSISISVNEKAIGECPGLVLDGKPIDEEIVKRLVRLAKVRLLEIKLYKEVVHEWNSELNNIFAKARNFIDFMLEEARKHKKMLESRGLWVK
;
A
#
# COMPACT_ATOMS: atom_id res chain seq x y z
N MET A 1 7.34 -26.40 -17.68
CA MET A 1 7.16 -26.40 -16.20
C MET A 1 5.94 -25.57 -15.85
N ILE A 2 4.86 -26.21 -15.41
CA ILE A 2 3.61 -25.53 -15.04
C ILE A 2 3.88 -24.78 -13.73
N THR A 3 4.03 -23.46 -13.81
CA THR A 3 4.10 -22.61 -12.62
C THR A 3 2.77 -22.76 -11.90
N VAL A 4 2.77 -23.41 -10.73
CA VAL A 4 1.57 -23.60 -9.91
C VAL A 4 1.10 -22.22 -9.40
N ARG A 5 0.37 -21.50 -10.25
CA ARG A 5 -0.50 -20.39 -9.84
C ARG A 5 -1.59 -21.06 -9.01
N LYS A 6 -1.45 -21.01 -7.68
CA LYS A 6 -2.36 -21.69 -6.76
C LYS A 6 -3.81 -21.42 -7.18
N MET A 7 -4.52 -22.52 -7.35
CA MET A 7 -5.84 -22.58 -7.94
C MET A 7 -6.89 -22.23 -6.88
N VAL A 8 -7.61 -21.11 -7.05
CA VAL A 8 -8.54 -20.55 -6.07
C VAL A 8 -9.72 -19.82 -6.72
N THR A 9 -10.85 -19.82 -6.01
CA THR A 9 -11.91 -18.82 -6.16
C THR A 9 -11.75 -17.75 -5.07
N PHE A 10 -11.97 -16.47 -5.42
CA PHE A 10 -11.89 -15.36 -4.47
C PHE A 10 -13.07 -14.39 -4.54
N LYS A 11 -13.66 -14.10 -3.38
CA LYS A 11 -14.59 -12.98 -3.16
C LYS A 11 -14.32 -12.35 -1.80
N CYS A 12 -13.90 -11.08 -1.78
CA CYS A 12 -13.70 -10.36 -0.53
C CYS A 12 -15.00 -10.34 0.29
N LYS A 13 -14.91 -10.74 1.56
CA LYS A 13 -16.03 -10.76 2.51
C LYS A 13 -16.15 -9.48 3.34
N MET A 14 -15.23 -8.53 3.14
CA MET A 14 -15.14 -7.27 3.89
C MET A 14 -15.15 -7.47 5.42
N ASP A 15 -14.46 -8.50 5.88
CA ASP A 15 -14.46 -8.97 7.28
C ASP A 15 -13.31 -8.43 8.13
N GLY A 16 -12.47 -7.56 7.56
CA GLY A 16 -11.46 -6.83 8.33
C GLY A 16 -10.25 -7.64 8.79
N ARG A 17 -10.16 -8.95 8.55
CA ARG A 17 -9.01 -9.76 8.99
C ARG A 17 -7.67 -9.30 8.42
N CYS A 18 -7.68 -8.76 7.20
CA CYS A 18 -6.47 -8.16 6.61
C CYS A 18 -6.00 -6.89 7.34
N CYS A 19 -6.88 -6.24 8.11
CA CYS A 19 -6.58 -5.02 8.87
C CYS A 19 -5.93 -5.31 10.23
N THR A 20 -5.90 -6.56 10.71
CA THR A 20 -5.38 -6.88 12.06
C THR A 20 -4.01 -7.54 12.06
N ARG A 21 -3.48 -7.89 10.87
CA ARG A 21 -2.32 -8.79 10.73
C ARG A 21 -1.09 -8.18 10.09
N TYR A 22 -1.27 -7.08 9.36
CA TYR A 22 -0.21 -6.52 8.53
C TYR A 22 -0.08 -5.04 8.82
N TRP A 23 1.15 -4.61 9.09
CA TRP A 23 1.48 -3.19 8.94
C TRP A 23 1.38 -2.84 7.44
N ILE A 24 0.81 -1.68 7.14
CA ILE A 24 0.47 -1.30 5.77
C ILE A 24 1.41 -0.19 5.31
N PRO A 25 2.54 -0.51 4.65
CA PRO A 25 3.35 0.53 4.01
C PRO A 25 2.55 1.19 2.89
N ILE A 26 2.65 2.52 2.82
CA ILE A 26 1.95 3.33 1.83
C ILE A 26 2.91 4.29 1.12
N THR A 27 2.48 4.78 -0.03
CA THR A 27 3.12 5.91 -0.73
C THR A 27 2.47 7.24 -0.34
N HIS A 28 3.04 8.34 -0.78
CA HIS A 28 2.43 9.66 -0.68
C HIS A 28 1.12 9.79 -1.48
N LEU A 29 0.98 9.06 -2.58
CA LEU A 29 -0.25 9.04 -3.38
C LEU A 29 -1.38 8.24 -2.70
N ASP A 30 -1.04 7.15 -2.00
CA ASP A 30 -1.99 6.46 -1.13
C ASP A 30 -2.48 7.39 0.00
N ALA A 31 -1.58 8.15 0.63
CA ALA A 31 -1.94 9.17 1.61
C ALA A 31 -2.89 10.22 1.02
N LEU A 32 -2.60 10.71 -0.18
CA LEU A 32 -3.45 11.69 -0.86
C LEU A 32 -4.87 11.15 -1.13
N ARG A 33 -5.02 9.88 -1.52
CA ARG A 33 -6.35 9.26 -1.71
C ARG A 33 -7.20 9.34 -0.44
N LEU A 34 -6.62 9.05 0.71
CA LEU A 34 -7.30 9.14 1.99
C LEU A 34 -7.79 10.57 2.25
N VAL A 35 -6.95 11.56 1.97
CA VAL A 35 -7.30 12.98 2.13
C VAL A 35 -8.44 13.37 1.19
N ILE A 36 -8.31 13.13 -0.11
CA ILE A 36 -9.25 13.71 -1.09
C ILE A 36 -10.56 12.93 -1.24
N TYR A 37 -10.56 11.62 -0.96
CA TYR A 37 -11.76 10.79 -1.09
C TYR A 37 -12.41 10.47 0.23
N GLY A 38 -11.66 10.48 1.33
CA GLY A 38 -12.17 10.20 2.66
C GLY A 38 -12.33 11.43 3.56
N ASN A 39 -11.89 12.61 3.11
CA ASN A 39 -11.75 13.80 3.97
C ASN A 39 -10.97 13.49 5.27
N ILE A 40 -9.97 12.60 5.17
CA ILE A 40 -9.24 12.09 6.33
C ILE A 40 -8.14 13.07 6.72
N ASN A 41 -8.09 13.40 8.02
CA ASN A 41 -6.93 14.07 8.59
C ASN A 41 -5.73 13.10 8.56
N ILE A 42 -4.80 13.37 7.65
CA ILE A 42 -3.68 12.48 7.37
C ILE A 42 -2.74 12.28 8.57
N TYR A 43 -2.56 13.28 9.43
CA TYR A 43 -1.68 13.16 10.61
C TYR A 43 -2.19 12.10 11.60
N ASN A 44 -3.51 11.88 11.61
CA ASN A 44 -4.15 10.86 12.43
C ASN A 44 -4.17 9.49 11.73
N ALA A 45 -4.03 9.45 10.40
CA ALA A 45 -4.14 8.23 9.61
C ALA A 45 -2.81 7.53 9.35
N VAL A 46 -1.69 8.23 9.47
CA VAL A 46 -0.35 7.68 9.17
C VAL A 46 0.56 7.69 10.39
N GLU A 47 1.59 6.85 10.32
CA GLU A 47 2.69 6.83 11.28
C GLU A 47 4.02 6.51 10.57
N LEU A 48 5.11 6.72 11.29
CA LEU A 48 6.47 6.42 10.85
C LEU A 48 7.02 5.23 11.65
N LYS A 49 7.04 4.05 11.03
CA LYS A 49 7.57 2.82 11.64
C LYS A 49 9.09 2.80 11.56
N ASN A 50 9.79 2.56 12.68
CA ASN A 50 11.24 2.59 12.74
C ASN A 50 11.89 1.53 11.83
N ALA A 51 12.75 1.93 10.90
CA ALA A 51 13.39 1.04 9.92
C ALA A 51 14.47 0.11 10.49
N LYS A 52 14.84 0.28 11.76
CA LYS A 52 15.66 -0.71 12.50
C LYS A 52 14.83 -1.95 12.82
N ILE A 53 13.56 -1.76 13.20
CA ILE A 53 12.62 -2.82 13.61
C ILE A 53 11.91 -3.40 12.38
N TYR A 54 11.36 -2.53 11.54
CA TYR A 54 10.61 -2.93 10.34
C TYR A 54 11.54 -2.97 9.13
N LYS A 55 11.27 -3.87 8.19
CA LYS A 55 12.04 -4.03 6.96
C LYS A 55 11.13 -3.99 5.74
N SER A 56 11.56 -3.28 4.71
CA SER A 56 10.90 -3.24 3.42
C SER A 56 11.95 -3.24 2.32
N THR A 57 11.77 -4.09 1.30
CA THR A 57 12.60 -4.08 0.08
C THR A 57 11.98 -3.21 -1.02
N LYS A 58 10.69 -2.86 -0.89
CA LYS A 58 9.93 -2.15 -1.93
C LYS A 58 9.86 -0.65 -1.67
N PHE A 59 9.69 -0.25 -0.41
CA PHE A 59 9.50 1.14 -0.02
C PHE A 59 10.83 1.74 0.48
N PRO A 60 11.16 2.98 0.12
CA PRO A 60 12.35 3.66 0.62
C PRO A 60 12.18 4.10 2.08
N PRO A 61 13.25 4.06 2.90
CA PRO A 61 13.22 4.64 4.23
C PRO A 61 13.30 6.18 4.18
N VAL A 62 12.44 6.83 4.94
CA VAL A 62 12.39 8.28 5.16
C VAL A 62 13.30 8.63 6.33
N LYS A 63 14.21 9.58 6.13
CA LYS A 63 15.09 10.10 7.16
C LYS A 63 14.37 11.20 7.93
N ILE A 64 14.28 11.08 9.25
CA ILE A 64 13.87 12.17 10.14
C ILE A 64 15.01 12.41 11.11
N ARG A 65 15.67 13.56 10.96
CA ARG A 65 16.90 13.92 11.67
C ARG A 65 18.01 12.90 11.38
N ARG A 66 18.28 11.99 12.33
CA ARG A 66 19.32 10.96 12.28
C ARG A 66 18.76 9.53 12.14
N ASN A 67 17.44 9.36 12.19
CA ASN A 67 16.80 8.05 12.17
C ASN A 67 16.05 7.82 10.86
N TYR A 68 15.78 6.55 10.55
CA TYR A 68 15.11 6.12 9.32
C TYR A 68 13.81 5.41 9.65
N TYR A 69 12.77 5.68 8.85
CA TYR A 69 11.41 5.19 9.08
C TYR A 69 10.73 4.77 7.78
N TYR A 70 9.72 3.93 7.85
CA TYR A 70 8.79 3.69 6.75
C TYR A 70 7.46 4.36 7.04
N LEU A 71 6.90 5.04 6.05
CA LEU A 71 5.54 5.56 6.11
C LEU A 71 4.55 4.39 6.04
N SER A 72 3.66 4.30 7.02
CA SER A 72 2.58 3.32 7.04
C SER A 72 1.26 3.95 7.44
N LEU A 73 0.16 3.22 7.20
CA LEU A 73 -1.08 3.49 7.93
C LEU A 73 -0.83 3.30 9.42
N ARG A 74 -1.52 4.11 10.22
CA ARG A 74 -1.49 4.03 11.68
C ARG A 74 -2.22 2.78 12.16
N GLU A 75 -1.64 2.15 13.17
CA GLU A 75 -2.27 1.12 13.98
C GLU A 75 -2.89 1.71 15.26
N VAL A 76 -3.95 1.08 15.77
CA VAL A 76 -4.52 1.39 17.09
C VAL A 76 -3.45 1.10 18.14
N GLU A 77 -3.23 2.06 19.04
CA GLU A 77 -2.18 2.01 20.05
C GLU A 77 -2.20 0.70 20.84
N GLY A 78 -1.03 0.09 21.01
CA GLY A 78 -0.88 -1.20 21.70
C GLY A 78 -1.32 -2.43 20.90
N THR A 79 -1.73 -2.27 19.63
CA THR A 79 -2.21 -3.37 18.77
C THR A 79 -1.55 -3.37 17.39
N SER A 80 -1.81 -4.42 16.59
CA SER A 80 -1.49 -4.49 15.15
C SER A 80 -2.70 -4.18 14.25
N THR A 81 -3.75 -3.56 14.82
CA THR A 81 -5.00 -3.27 14.12
C THR A 81 -4.93 -1.94 13.40
N CYS A 82 -5.13 -1.91 12.10
CA CYS A 82 -5.21 -0.68 11.31
C CYS A 82 -6.33 0.22 11.84
N ILE A 83 -6.06 1.53 11.95
CA ILE A 83 -6.99 2.53 12.48
C ILE A 83 -8.30 2.65 11.69
N PHE A 84 -8.36 2.12 10.47
CA PHE A 84 -9.56 2.14 9.62
C PHE A 84 -10.42 0.88 9.76
N LEU A 85 -10.11 -0.04 10.67
CA LEU A 85 -11.03 -1.13 11.00
C LEU A 85 -12.16 -0.59 11.86
N SER A 86 -13.39 -0.69 11.39
CA SER A 86 -14.57 -0.32 12.16
C SER A 86 -14.88 -1.38 13.24
N PRO A 87 -15.65 -1.01 14.28
CA PRO A 87 -16.05 -1.95 15.33
C PRO A 87 -16.79 -3.19 14.82
N ASP A 88 -17.52 -3.07 13.71
CA ASP A 88 -18.24 -4.16 13.05
C ASP A 88 -17.40 -4.92 12.01
N GLY A 89 -16.07 -4.72 12.01
CA GLY A 89 -15.12 -5.50 11.22
C GLY A 89 -14.96 -5.06 9.76
N ARG A 90 -15.52 -3.91 9.36
CA ARG A 90 -15.40 -3.39 7.99
C ARG A 90 -14.22 -2.43 7.86
N CYS A 91 -13.64 -2.36 6.66
CA CYS A 91 -12.63 -1.36 6.36
C CYS A 91 -13.33 -0.03 5.99
N LEU A 92 -13.19 1.00 6.82
CA LEU A 92 -13.82 2.30 6.63
C LEU A 92 -13.41 3.01 5.33
N VAL A 93 -12.22 2.68 4.82
CA VAL A 93 -11.67 3.27 3.59
C VAL A 93 -11.73 2.31 2.41
N HIS A 94 -12.59 1.29 2.44
CA HIS A 94 -12.55 0.17 1.50
C HIS A 94 -12.53 0.60 0.02
N GLU A 95 -13.29 1.63 -0.34
CA GLU A 95 -13.43 2.12 -1.73
C GLU A 95 -12.19 2.79 -2.28
N TYR A 96 -11.43 3.48 -1.43
CA TYR A 96 -10.23 4.25 -1.79
C TYR A 96 -9.00 3.81 -1.01
N LYS A 97 -9.01 2.56 -0.52
CA LYS A 97 -7.92 1.99 0.29
C LYS A 97 -6.60 2.02 -0.48
N PRO A 98 -5.45 2.11 0.23
CA PRO A 98 -4.15 2.11 -0.40
C PRO A 98 -3.96 0.95 -1.38
N LEU A 99 -3.18 1.17 -2.44
CA LEU A 99 -2.92 0.13 -3.43
C LEU A 99 -2.37 -1.14 -2.78
N THR A 100 -1.60 -1.03 -1.68
CA THR A 100 -1.07 -2.16 -0.90
C THR A 100 -2.21 -3.10 -0.47
N CYS A 101 -3.30 -2.54 0.04
CA CYS A 101 -4.44 -3.29 0.54
C CYS A 101 -5.30 -3.91 -0.59
N ARG A 102 -5.21 -3.38 -1.81
CA ARG A 102 -5.99 -3.89 -2.96
C ARG A 102 -5.47 -5.20 -3.53
N PHE A 103 -4.21 -5.55 -3.22
CA PHE A 103 -3.65 -6.82 -3.67
C PHE A 103 -4.09 -7.99 -2.80
N TYR A 104 -4.37 -7.81 -1.51
CA TYR A 104 -4.75 -8.92 -0.63
C TYR A 104 -6.01 -9.64 -1.14
N PRO A 105 -6.03 -10.98 -1.23
CA PRO A 105 -5.06 -11.96 -0.71
C PRO A 105 -3.98 -12.41 -1.71
N PHE A 106 -3.76 -11.66 -2.78
CA PHE A 106 -2.78 -11.93 -3.82
C PHE A 106 -1.49 -11.13 -3.63
N VAL A 107 -0.46 -11.57 -4.34
CA VAL A 107 0.80 -10.85 -4.55
C VAL A 107 1.11 -10.81 -6.04
N TYR A 108 1.99 -9.90 -6.43
CA TYR A 108 2.50 -9.82 -7.79
C TYR A 108 4.03 -9.94 -7.78
N THR A 109 4.55 -10.59 -8.82
CA THR A 109 5.97 -10.71 -9.12
C THR A 109 6.24 -10.04 -10.46
N VAL A 110 7.26 -9.20 -10.51
CA VAL A 110 7.76 -8.59 -11.75
C VAL A 110 8.94 -9.43 -12.23
N HIS A 111 8.84 -9.95 -13.44
CA HIS A 111 9.88 -10.78 -14.06
C HIS A 111 10.93 -9.91 -14.76
N ARG A 112 12.05 -10.51 -15.17
CA ARG A 112 13.16 -9.80 -15.82
C ARG A 112 12.75 -9.17 -17.16
N ASP A 113 11.82 -9.79 -17.86
CA ASP A 113 11.24 -9.30 -19.13
C ASP A 113 10.17 -8.20 -18.92
N GLY A 114 9.93 -7.78 -17.67
CA GLY A 114 8.92 -6.80 -17.31
C GLY A 114 7.49 -7.35 -17.23
N SER A 115 7.28 -8.64 -17.53
CA SER A 115 5.98 -9.27 -17.35
C SER A 115 5.61 -9.35 -15.86
N ILE A 116 4.30 -9.36 -15.57
CA ILE A 116 3.79 -9.42 -14.20
C ILE A 116 2.97 -10.68 -14.04
N SER A 117 3.33 -11.53 -13.06
CA SER A 117 2.49 -12.64 -12.64
C SER A 117 1.78 -12.33 -11.33
N ILE A 118 0.56 -12.86 -11.20
CA ILE A 118 -0.24 -12.82 -9.98
C ILE A 118 -0.26 -14.20 -9.35
N SER A 119 -0.07 -14.27 -8.04
CA SER A 119 -0.18 -15.50 -7.25
C SER A 119 -0.88 -15.22 -5.92
N VAL A 120 -1.35 -16.28 -5.27
CA VAL A 120 -1.92 -16.21 -3.92
C VAL A 120 -0.81 -15.91 -2.91
N ASN A 121 -1.06 -14.96 -2.00
CA ASN A 121 -0.21 -14.77 -0.82
C ASN A 121 -0.35 -16.00 0.08
N GLU A 122 0.74 -16.71 0.33
CA GLU A 122 0.70 -17.93 1.15
C GLU A 122 0.17 -17.66 2.56
N LYS A 123 0.48 -16.48 3.12
CA LYS A 123 -0.02 -16.06 4.43
C LYS A 123 -1.52 -15.76 4.47
N ALA A 124 -2.20 -15.78 3.32
CA ALA A 124 -3.65 -15.59 3.26
C ALA A 124 -4.41 -16.93 3.19
N ILE A 125 -3.72 -18.04 2.93
CA ILE A 125 -4.33 -19.37 2.90
C ILE A 125 -4.75 -19.75 4.33
N GLY A 126 -6.00 -20.17 4.50
CA GLY A 126 -6.59 -20.45 5.82
C GLY A 126 -6.99 -19.19 6.60
N GLU A 127 -6.50 -18.01 6.19
CA GLU A 127 -6.71 -16.76 6.93
C GLU A 127 -7.77 -15.86 6.32
N CYS A 128 -7.76 -15.72 4.98
CA CYS A 128 -8.77 -14.97 4.26
C CYS A 128 -9.99 -15.86 4.00
N PRO A 129 -11.16 -15.61 4.62
CA PRO A 129 -12.34 -16.46 4.39
C PRO A 129 -12.96 -16.22 3.01
N GLY A 130 -12.52 -15.18 2.31
CA GLY A 130 -12.90 -14.95 0.92
C GLY A 130 -12.12 -15.79 -0.09
N LEU A 131 -11.05 -16.46 0.34
CA LEU A 131 -10.16 -17.26 -0.50
C LEU A 131 -10.48 -18.75 -0.33
N VAL A 132 -10.97 -19.39 -1.39
CA VAL A 132 -11.34 -20.81 -1.39
C VAL A 132 -10.35 -21.57 -2.28
N LEU A 133 -9.69 -22.60 -1.70
CA LEU A 133 -8.83 -23.52 -2.44
C LEU A 133 -9.68 -24.58 -3.12
N ASP A 134 -10.11 -24.33 -4.36
CA ASP A 134 -11.07 -25.18 -5.09
C ASP A 134 -10.47 -25.85 -6.34
N GLY A 135 -9.17 -25.70 -6.57
CA GLY A 135 -8.54 -26.29 -7.75
C GLY A 135 -8.91 -25.60 -9.07
N LYS A 136 -9.50 -24.40 -9.06
CA LYS A 136 -9.71 -23.59 -10.29
C LYS A 136 -8.62 -22.53 -10.49
N PRO A 137 -8.20 -22.20 -11.71
CA PRO A 137 -7.26 -21.09 -11.91
C PRO A 137 -7.83 -19.78 -11.32
N ILE A 138 -6.94 -18.88 -10.87
CA ILE A 138 -7.36 -17.52 -10.47
C ILE A 138 -8.14 -16.91 -11.64
N ASP A 139 -9.33 -16.43 -11.35
CA ASP A 139 -10.21 -15.75 -12.31
C ASP A 139 -9.43 -14.73 -13.18
N GLU A 140 -9.62 -14.81 -14.49
CA GLU A 140 -8.85 -14.03 -15.46
C GLU A 140 -9.08 -12.52 -15.30
N GLU A 141 -10.28 -12.09 -14.95
CA GLU A 141 -10.60 -10.67 -14.72
C GLU A 141 -9.95 -10.16 -13.43
N ILE A 142 -9.88 -11.00 -12.38
CA ILE A 142 -9.07 -10.70 -11.19
C ILE A 142 -7.60 -10.50 -11.60
N VAL A 143 -7.03 -11.40 -12.40
CA VAL A 143 -5.64 -11.30 -12.86
C VAL A 143 -5.42 -10.02 -13.68
N LYS A 144 -6.26 -9.75 -14.70
CA LYS A 144 -6.18 -8.54 -15.53
C LYS A 144 -6.21 -7.27 -14.68
N ARG A 145 -7.17 -7.19 -13.75
CA ARG A 145 -7.30 -6.06 -12.83
C ARG A 145 -6.05 -5.86 -11.97
N LEU A 146 -5.54 -6.94 -11.36
CA LEU A 146 -4.37 -6.86 -10.49
C LEU A 146 -3.09 -6.53 -11.25
N VAL A 147 -2.93 -7.02 -12.48
CA VAL A 147 -1.81 -6.62 -13.36
C VAL A 147 -1.86 -5.13 -13.68
N ARG A 148 -3.04 -4.58 -14.01
CA ARG A 148 -3.21 -3.12 -14.22
C ARG A 148 -2.84 -2.33 -12.96
N LEU A 149 -3.35 -2.74 -11.80
CA LEU A 149 -3.01 -2.13 -10.52
C LEU A 149 -1.52 -2.23 -10.20
N ALA A 150 -0.86 -3.34 -10.56
CA ALA A 150 0.56 -3.55 -10.29
C ALA A 150 1.41 -2.57 -11.10
N LYS A 151 1.07 -2.34 -12.37
CA LYS A 151 1.73 -1.34 -13.22
C LYS A 151 1.64 0.07 -12.60
N VAL A 152 0.45 0.48 -12.17
CA VAL A 152 0.24 1.77 -11.50
C VAL A 152 1.06 1.83 -10.21
N ARG A 153 0.98 0.80 -9.36
CA ARG A 153 1.70 0.74 -8.10
C ARG A 153 3.22 0.81 -8.26
N LEU A 154 3.79 0.17 -9.28
CA LEU A 154 5.22 0.25 -9.57
C LEU A 154 5.63 1.69 -9.91
N LEU A 155 4.81 2.40 -10.68
CA LEU A 155 5.02 3.82 -10.96
C LEU A 155 4.89 4.67 -9.68
N GLU A 156 3.87 4.45 -8.85
CA GLU A 156 3.72 5.20 -7.59
C GLU A 156 4.87 4.96 -6.61
N ILE A 157 5.39 3.74 -6.53
CA ILE A 157 6.57 3.43 -5.73
C ILE A 157 7.80 4.16 -6.29
N LYS A 158 7.96 4.22 -7.62
CA LYS A 158 9.06 4.99 -8.24
C LYS A 158 8.96 6.47 -7.88
N LEU A 159 7.79 7.07 -8.06
CA LEU A 159 7.54 8.47 -7.71
C LEU A 159 7.76 8.73 -6.21
N TYR A 160 7.37 7.79 -5.35
CA TYR A 160 7.59 7.92 -3.91
C TYR A 160 9.08 7.82 -3.55
N LYS A 161 9.88 7.04 -4.29
CA LYS A 161 11.34 7.02 -4.13
C LYS A 161 11.98 8.36 -4.48
N GLU A 162 11.48 9.05 -5.50
CA GLU A 162 11.93 10.39 -5.87
C GLU A 162 11.62 11.39 -4.74
N VAL A 163 10.38 11.41 -4.23
CA VAL A 163 9.97 12.25 -3.08
C VAL A 163 10.83 11.98 -1.84
N VAL A 164 11.05 10.71 -1.50
CA VAL A 164 11.86 10.36 -0.32
C VAL A 164 13.33 10.68 -0.53
N HIS A 165 13.83 10.58 -1.76
CA HIS A 165 15.20 10.98 -2.09
C HIS A 165 15.40 12.48 -1.84
N GLU A 166 14.57 13.32 -2.47
CA GLU A 166 14.59 14.78 -2.31
C GLU A 166 14.48 15.20 -0.84
N TRP A 167 13.53 14.61 -0.11
CA TRP A 167 13.40 14.84 1.33
C TRP A 167 14.70 14.50 2.08
N ASN A 168 15.27 13.32 1.83
CA ASN A 168 16.42 12.82 2.56
C ASN A 168 17.71 13.60 2.24
N SER A 169 17.87 14.09 1.01
CA SER A 169 19.07 14.80 0.53
C SER A 169 19.02 16.29 0.82
N GLU A 170 17.87 16.94 0.65
CA GLU A 170 17.79 18.39 0.54
C GLU A 170 17.02 19.04 1.70
N LEU A 171 15.95 18.40 2.18
CA LEU A 171 15.02 19.03 3.13
C LEU A 171 15.22 18.57 4.58
N ASN A 172 15.67 17.33 4.78
CA ASN A 172 15.88 16.78 6.12
C ASN A 172 17.10 17.42 6.80
N ASN A 173 16.87 18.01 7.97
CA ASN A 173 17.90 18.58 8.83
C ASN A 173 17.72 18.15 10.30
N ILE A 174 18.57 18.66 11.20
CA ILE A 174 18.55 18.30 12.63
C ILE A 174 17.25 18.70 13.36
N PHE A 175 16.50 19.67 12.83
CA PHE A 175 15.24 20.15 13.37
C PHE A 175 14.01 19.52 12.71
N ALA A 176 14.20 18.79 11.61
CA ALA A 176 13.12 18.16 10.86
C ALA A 176 12.20 17.33 11.77
N LYS A 177 10.89 17.48 11.56
CA LYS A 177 9.83 16.73 12.24
C LYS A 177 9.06 15.88 11.25
N ALA A 178 8.41 14.83 11.74
CA ALA A 178 7.54 13.99 10.93
C ALA A 178 6.46 14.81 10.18
N ARG A 179 5.88 15.84 10.84
CA ARG A 179 4.91 16.73 10.21
C ARG A 179 5.49 17.43 8.97
N ASN A 180 6.73 17.92 9.02
CA ASN A 180 7.36 18.58 7.87
C ASN A 180 7.46 17.63 6.65
N PHE A 181 7.81 16.36 6.88
CA PHE A 181 7.82 15.36 5.81
C PHE A 181 6.42 15.08 5.26
N ILE A 182 5.43 14.94 6.16
CA ILE A 182 4.03 14.68 5.78
C ILE A 182 3.48 15.82 4.90
N ASP A 183 3.78 17.07 5.26
CA ASP A 183 3.36 18.25 4.50
C ASP A 183 3.99 18.23 3.10
N PHE A 184 5.32 18.10 3.05
CA PHE A 184 6.08 18.02 1.81
C PHE A 184 5.58 16.90 0.88
N MET A 185 5.43 15.67 1.39
CA MET A 185 5.01 14.55 0.54
C MET A 185 3.60 14.73 -0.01
N LEU A 186 2.71 15.46 0.69
CA LEU A 186 1.36 15.73 0.21
C LEU A 186 1.33 16.80 -0.87
N GLU A 187 2.21 17.81 -0.79
CA GLU A 187 2.41 18.77 -1.87
C GLU A 187 2.90 18.06 -3.14
N GLU A 188 3.91 17.21 -3.03
CA GLU A 188 4.40 16.39 -4.13
C GLU A 188 3.33 15.42 -4.65
N ALA A 189 2.53 14.84 -3.76
CA ALA A 189 1.45 13.94 -4.17
C ALA A 189 0.42 14.66 -5.05
N ARG A 190 0.11 15.95 -4.77
CA ARG A 190 -0.80 16.73 -5.61
C ARG A 190 -0.23 16.98 -7.00
N LYS A 191 1.08 17.24 -7.12
CA LYS A 191 1.77 17.37 -8.42
C LYS A 191 1.72 16.06 -9.19
N HIS A 192 2.10 14.96 -8.54
CA HIS A 192 2.12 13.62 -9.15
C HIS A 192 0.73 13.12 -9.50
N LYS A 193 -0.31 13.45 -8.72
CA LYS A 193 -1.70 13.15 -9.06
C LYS A 193 -2.09 13.78 -10.40
N LYS A 194 -1.84 15.08 -10.58
CA LYS A 194 -2.15 15.77 -11.86
C LYS A 194 -1.44 15.10 -13.04
N MET A 195 -0.17 14.73 -12.86
CA MET A 195 0.58 13.98 -13.87
C MET A 195 -0.08 12.62 -14.19
N LEU A 196 -0.46 11.84 -13.18
CA LEU A 196 -1.11 10.54 -13.38
C LEU A 196 -2.49 10.67 -14.03
N GLU A 197 -3.28 11.68 -13.67
CA GLU A 197 -4.57 11.97 -14.29
C GLU A 197 -4.43 12.29 -15.78
N SER A 198 -3.45 13.13 -16.15
CA SER A 198 -3.18 13.46 -17.56
C SER A 198 -2.81 12.25 -18.43
N ARG A 199 -2.40 11.14 -17.80
CA ARG A 199 -2.02 9.88 -18.47
C ARG A 199 -3.08 8.79 -18.32
N GLY A 200 -4.22 9.07 -17.68
CA GLY A 200 -5.25 8.06 -17.38
C GLY A 200 -4.76 6.96 -16.43
N LEU A 201 -3.74 7.23 -15.61
CA LEU A 201 -3.11 6.27 -14.69
C LEU A 201 -3.49 6.51 -13.23
N TRP A 202 -4.22 7.58 -12.92
CA TRP A 202 -4.72 7.82 -11.58
C TRP A 202 -5.84 6.85 -11.24
N VAL A 203 -5.60 6.04 -10.21
CA VAL A 203 -6.61 5.12 -9.65
C VAL A 203 -7.23 5.80 -8.43
N LYS A 204 -8.55 5.96 -8.41
CA LYS A 204 -9.31 6.33 -7.21
C LYS A 204 -9.15 5.24 -6.16
#